data_AF-A0A924LHU3-F1
#
_entry.id   AF-A0A924LHU3-F1
#
_cell.length_a   1.000
_cell.length_b   1.000
_cell.length_c   1.000
_cell.angle_alpha   90.00
_cell.angle_beta   90.00
_cell.angle_gamma   90.00
#
_symmetry.space_group_name_H-M   'P 1'
#
loop_
_entity.id
_entity.type
_entity.pdbx_description
1 polymer ?
#
loop_
_entity_poly.entity_id
_entity_poly.type
_entity_poly.pdbx_seq_one_letter_code
_entity_poly.pdbx_strand_id
1 'polypeptide(L)' 'MTLDEKQALLRQYAAGDITWTSLRGRGIGNYRDVLAGLGALGLRPPIAPMDGPNVDARLRGRAMLRQAIEQAHPR' A
#
# COMPACT_ATOMS: atom_id res chain seq x y z
N MET A 1 -10.75 -2.32 18.23
CA MET A 1 -10.93 -1.29 17.19
C MET A 1 -12.31 -1.46 16.60
N THR A 2 -13.11 -0.39 16.59
CA THR A 2 -14.44 -0.35 15.98
C THR A 2 -14.33 -0.29 14.46
N LEU A 3 -15.45 -0.50 13.76
CA LEU A 3 -15.48 -0.37 12.30
C LEU A 3 -15.11 1.05 11.85
N ASP A 4 -15.64 2.07 12.53
CA ASP A 4 -15.41 3.47 12.17
C ASP A 4 -13.95 3.89 12.40
N GLU A 5 -13.35 3.45 13.50
CA GLU A 5 -11.92 3.65 13.77
C GLU A 5 -11.06 3.02 12.66
N LYS A 6 -11.40 1.79 12.26
CA LYS A 6 -10.69 1.10 11.17
C LYS A 6 -10.80 1.88 9.86
N GLN A 7 -11.99 2.34 9.50
CA GLN A 7 -12.18 3.10 8.27
C GLN A 7 -11.45 4.45 8.31
N ALA A 8 -11.44 5.14 9.46
CA ALA A 8 -10.69 6.38 9.63
C ALA A 8 -9.19 6.17 9.41
N LEU A 9 -8.62 5.10 9.98
CA LEU A 9 -7.22 4.74 9.76
C LEU A 9 -6.92 4.39 8.28
N LEU A 10 -7.82 3.68 7.61
CA LEU A 10 -7.67 3.36 6.18
C LEU A 10 -7.70 4.62 5.31
N ARG A 11 -8.52 5.62 5.65
CA ARG A 11 -8.55 6.92 4.95
C ARG A 11 -7.24 7.69 5.13
N GLN A 12 -6.72 7.77 6.36
CA GLN A 12 -5.41 8.40 6.63
C GLN A 12 -4.28 7.71 5.87
N TYR A 13 -4.29 6.37 5.82
CA TYR A 13 -3.31 5.62 5.06
C TYR A 13 -3.43 5.87 3.55
N ALA A 14 -4.64 5.86 3.00
CA ALA A 14 -4.89 6.15 1.59
C ALA A 14 -4.42 7.55 1.17
N ALA A 15 -4.58 8.54 2.05
CA ALA A 15 -4.11 9.91 1.85
C ALA A 15 -2.57 10.04 1.96
N GLY A 16 -1.88 9.03 2.51
CA GLY A 16 -0.45 9.08 2.78
C GLY A 16 -0.08 9.76 4.10
N ASP A 17 -1.06 10.11 4.94
CA ASP A 17 -0.84 10.78 6.24
C ASP A 17 -0.15 9.87 7.26
N ILE A 18 -0.38 8.56 7.14
CA ILE A 18 0.24 7.54 7.99
C ILE A 18 0.85 6.42 7.14
N THR A 19 1.88 5.78 7.69
CA THR A 19 2.58 4.68 7.01
C THR A 19 1.93 3.33 7.30
N TRP A 20 2.29 2.32 6.49
CA TRP A 20 1.95 0.92 6.79
C TRP A 20 2.41 0.50 8.19
N THR A 21 3.63 0.89 8.59
CA THR A 21 4.17 0.59 9.93
C THR A 21 3.29 1.17 11.03
N SER A 22 2.75 2.38 10.82
CA SER A 22 1.81 3.02 11.74
C SER A 22 0.48 2.26 11.83
N LEU A 23 -0.08 1.81 10.70
CA LEU A 23 -1.29 0.96 10.70
C LEU A 23 -1.07 -0.34 11.48
N ARG A 24 0.06 -1.00 11.24
CA ARG A 24 0.43 -2.24 11.92
C ARG A 24 0.55 -2.04 13.43
N GLY A 25 1.20 -0.95 13.85
CA GLY A 25 1.32 -0.59 15.27
C GLY A 25 -0.02 -0.28 15.95
N ARG A 26 -1.05 0.10 15.19
CA ARG A 26 -2.42 0.35 15.67
C ARG A 26 -3.33 -0.89 15.62
N GLY A 27 -2.77 -2.07 15.36
CA GLY A 27 -3.49 -3.34 15.40
C GLY A 27 -4.02 -3.84 14.05
N ILE A 28 -3.73 -3.15 12.94
CA ILE A 28 -4.06 -3.63 11.58
C ILE A 28 -2.86 -4.41 11.04
N GLY A 29 -2.75 -5.66 11.48
CA GLY A 29 -1.55 -6.49 11.29
C GLY A 29 -1.35 -7.10 9.90
N ASN A 30 -2.41 -7.20 9.10
CA ASN A 30 -2.40 -7.90 7.83
C ASN A 30 -2.62 -6.95 6.66
N TYR A 31 -1.62 -6.87 5.76
CA TYR A 31 -1.68 -5.99 4.61
C TYR A 31 -2.77 -6.38 3.60
N ARG A 32 -3.10 -7.68 3.48
CA ARG A 32 -4.20 -8.15 2.64
C ARG A 32 -5.54 -7.54 3.08
N ASP A 33 -5.76 -7.45 4.38
CA ASP A 33 -7.01 -6.91 4.94
C ASP A 33 -7.08 -5.39 4.78
N VAL A 34 -5.92 -4.71 4.74
CA VAL A 34 -5.84 -3.29 4.35
C VAL A 34 -6.28 -3.11 2.90
N LEU A 35 -5.73 -3.88 1.98
CA LEU A 35 -6.08 -3.79 0.56
C LEU A 35 -7.57 -4.08 0.32
N ALA A 36 -8.12 -5.09 0.97
CA ALA A 36 -9.56 -5.39 0.92
C ALA A 36 -10.40 -4.23 1.48
N GLY A 37 -9.99 -3.67 2.62
CA GLY A 37 -10.68 -2.53 3.25
C GLY A 37 -10.62 -1.26 2.39
N LEU A 38 -9.50 -0.99 1.74
CA LEU A 38 -9.37 0.12 0.77
C LEU A 38 -10.31 -0.08 -0.42
N GLY A 39 -10.37 -1.30 -0.96
CA GLY A 39 -11.29 -1.64 -2.05
C GLY A 39 -12.76 -1.43 -1.66
N ALA A 40 -13.14 -1.86 -0.46
CA ALA A 40 -14.51 -1.65 0.06
C ALA A 40 -14.88 -0.18 0.24
N LEU A 41 -13.90 0.70 0.46
CA LEU A 41 -14.09 2.15 0.61
C LEU A 41 -13.93 2.91 -0.72
N GLY A 42 -13.65 2.23 -1.83
CA GLY A 42 -13.36 2.88 -3.11
C GLY A 42 -12.03 3.66 -3.12
N LEU A 43 -11.13 3.34 -2.19
CA LEU A 43 -9.85 4.02 -2.00
C LEU A 43 -8.71 3.26 -2.69
N ARG A 44 -7.64 3.97 -3.02
CA ARG A 44 -6.39 3.39 -3.51
C ARG A 44 -5.32 3.44 -2.42
N PRO A 45 -4.41 2.46 -2.37
CA PRO A 45 -3.23 2.58 -1.52
C PRO A 45 -2.39 3.79 -1.96
N PRO A 46 -1.70 4.44 -1.01
CA PRO A 46 -0.86 5.59 -1.33
C PRO A 46 0.28 5.15 -2.26
N ILE A 47 0.60 5.99 -3.24
CA ILE A 47 1.76 5.77 -4.10
C ILE A 47 2.98 6.26 -3.32
N ALA A 48 3.90 5.35 -3.02
CA ALA A 48 5.16 5.72 -2.37
C ALA A 48 5.88 6.79 -3.22
N PRO A 49 6.39 7.87 -2.61
CA PRO A 49 7.12 8.89 -3.34
C PRO A 49 8.31 8.28 -4.09
N MET A 50 8.56 8.80 -5.30
CA MET A 50 9.73 8.44 -6.10
C MET A 50 10.89 9.42 -5.89
N ASP A 51 10.95 10.01 -4.70
CA ASP A 51 12.04 10.83 -4.19
C ASP A 51 12.62 10.24 -2.87
N GLY A 52 13.74 10.81 -2.44
CA GLY A 52 14.42 10.44 -1.19
C GLY A 52 15.41 9.26 -1.29
N PRO A 53 15.92 8.77 -0.14
CA PRO A 53 17.06 7.86 -0.09
C PRO A 53 16.79 6.45 -0.63
N ASN A 54 15.52 6.07 -0.82
CA ASN A 54 15.12 4.71 -1.20
C ASN A 54 14.67 4.58 -2.66
N VAL A 55 14.84 5.64 -3.48
CA VAL A 55 14.35 5.66 -4.87
C VAL A 55 14.97 4.55 -5.71
N ASP A 56 16.28 4.36 -5.62
CA ASP A 56 16.98 3.33 -6.41
C ASP A 56 16.48 1.93 -6.10
N ALA A 57 16.20 1.63 -4.83
CA ALA A 57 15.62 0.36 -4.43
C ALA A 57 14.20 0.18 -4.99
N ARG A 58 13.38 1.23 -4.98
CA ARG A 58 12.02 1.21 -5.56
C ARG A 58 12.06 1.03 -7.08
N LEU A 59 12.98 1.69 -7.78
CA LEU A 59 13.17 1.55 -9.22
C LEU A 59 13.55 0.11 -9.58
N ARG A 60 14.52 -0.48 -8.86
CA ARG A 60 14.89 -1.89 -9.06
C ARG A 60 13.71 -2.83 -8.83
N GLY A 61 12.97 -2.65 -7.74
CA GLY A 61 11.78 -3.45 -7.45
C GLY A 61 10.70 -3.33 -8.55
N ARG A 62 10.44 -2.12 -9.05
CA ARG A 62 9.51 -1.91 -10.17
C ARG A 62 9.96 -2.59 -11.45
N ALA A 63 11.26 -2.57 -11.76
CA ALA A 63 11.81 -3.25 -12.94
C ALA A 63 11.61 -4.78 -12.83
N MET A 64 11.93 -5.37 -11.67
CA MET A 64 11.72 -6.80 -11.42
C MET A 64 10.25 -7.20 -11.57
N LEU A 65 9.32 -6.43 -10.99
CA LEU A 65 7.88 -6.71 -11.10
C LEU A 65 7.38 -6.61 -12.54
N ARG A 66 7.84 -5.59 -13.30
CA ARG A 66 7.48 -5.45 -14.72
C ARG A 66 7.93 -6.66 -15.53
N GLN A 67 9.17 -7.10 -15.34
CA GLN A 67 9.70 -8.28 -16.02
C GLN A 67 8.90 -9.54 -15.67
N ALA A 68 8.56 -9.74 -14.40
CA ALA A 68 7.75 -10.89 -13.97
C ALA A 68 6.35 -10.88 -14.61
N ILE A 69 5.72 -9.71 -14.72
CA ILE A 69 4.41 -9.56 -15.37
C ILE A 69 4.52 -9.87 -16.87
N GLU A 70 5.55 -9.37 -17.55
CA GLU A 70 5.79 -9.64 -18.97
C GLU A 70 6.03 -11.13 -19.24
N GLN A 71 6.73 -11.83 -18.36
CA GLN A 71 6.93 -13.28 -18.44
C GLN A 71 5.64 -14.08 -18.18
N ALA A 72 4.80 -13.63 -17.25
CA ALA A 72 3.53 -14.29 -16.92
C ALA A 72 2.44 -14.04 -17.98
N HIS A 73 2.48 -12.90 -18.66
CA HIS A 73 1.53 -12.49 -19.68
C HIS A 73 2.28 -11.98 -20.94
N PRO A 74 2.95 -12.88 -21.69
CA PRO A 74 3.60 -12.51 -22.93
C PRO A 74 2.55 -12.00 -23.92
N ARG A 75 2.86 -10.88 -24.58
CA ARG A 75 1.98 -10.25 -25.58
C ARG A 75 1.91 -11.07 -26.86
#